data_AF-A0A350AID3-F1
#
_entry.id   AF-A0A350AID3-F1
#
_cell.length_a   1.000
_cell.length_b   1.000
_cell.length_c   1.000
_cell.angle_alpha   90.00
_cell.angle_beta   90.00
_cell.angle_gamma   90.00
#
_symmetry.space_group_name_H-M   'P 1'
#
loop_
_entity.id
_entity.type
_entity.pdbx_description
1 polymer ?
#
loop_
_entity_poly.entity_id
_entity_poly.type
_entity_poly.pdbx_seq_one_letter_code
_entity_poly.pdbx_strand_id
1 'polypeptide(L)' 'GGDMVRVGGMGYTIDVTKPMGSRITDMILLKTGEKIDPAKSYVVAGWASVNEGTEGPQ' A
#
# COMPACT_ATOMS: atom_id res chain seq x y z
N GLY A 1 -4.69 2.67 -17.13
CA GLY A 1 -4.96 2.17 -15.77
C GLY A 1 -4.04 1.01 -15.43
N GLY A 2 -2.75 1.29 -15.23
CA GLY A 2 -1.73 0.29 -14.86
C GLY A 2 -1.04 0.55 -13.52
N ASP A 3 -1.29 1.69 -12.90
CA ASP A 3 -0.50 2.24 -11.79
C ASP A 3 -1.01 1.83 -10.40
N MET A 4 -1.61 0.64 -10.31
CA MET A 4 -2.16 0.13 -9.06
C MET A 4 -1.18 -0.86 -8.43
N VAL A 5 -0.68 -0.52 -7.24
CA VAL A 5 0.14 -1.42 -6.42
C VAL A 5 -0.75 -2.52 -5.82
N ARG A 6 -0.46 -3.78 -6.18
CA ARG A 6 -1.04 -4.94 -5.50
C ARG A 6 -0.21 -5.25 -4.26
N VAL A 7 -0.89 -5.47 -3.14
CA VAL A 7 -0.24 -5.70 -1.84
C VAL A 7 -0.53 -7.12 -1.38
N GLY A 8 0.51 -7.81 -0.90
CA GLY A 8 0.39 -9.05 -0.14
C GLY A 8 0.85 -8.82 1.30
N GLY A 9 0.23 -9.51 2.27
CA GLY A 9 0.61 -9.44 3.68
C GLY A 9 0.00 -8.28 4.48
N MET A 10 -0.69 -7.34 3.81
CA MET A 10 -1.46 -6.25 4.45
C MET A 10 -2.89 -6.22 3.89
N GLY A 11 -3.88 -6.18 4.79
CA GLY A 11 -5.28 -5.92 4.45
C GLY A 11 -5.59 -4.43 4.59
N TYR A 12 -6.58 -3.95 3.83
CA TYR A 12 -7.07 -2.58 3.92
C TYR A 12 -8.52 -2.48 3.41
N THR A 13 -9.21 -1.42 3.81
CA THR A 13 -10.51 -1.02 3.28
C THR A 13 -10.32 0.13 2.29
N ILE A 14 -10.95 0.04 1.11
CA ILE A 14 -10.95 1.10 0.10
C ILE A 14 -12.36 1.66 -0.11
N ASP A 15 -12.51 2.97 0.14
CA ASP A 15 -13.70 3.73 -0.21
C ASP A 15 -13.42 4.59 -1.45
N VAL A 16 -13.91 4.13 -2.60
CA VAL A 16 -13.68 4.79 -3.90
C VAL A 16 -14.46 6.09 -4.08
N THR A 17 -15.45 6.35 -3.21
CA THR A 17 -16.25 7.59 -3.27
C THR A 17 -15.50 8.78 -2.64
N LYS A 18 -14.48 8.52 -1.82
CA LYS A 18 -13.67 9.55 -1.18
C LYS A 18 -12.65 10.19 -2.15
N PRO A 19 -12.22 11.44 -1.86
CA PRO A 19 -11.14 12.10 -2.58
C PRO A 19 -9.85 11.28 -2.59
N MET A 20 -9.02 11.50 -3.62
CA MET A 20 -7.67 10.93 -3.67
C MET A 20 -6.88 11.32 -2.43
N GLY A 21 -6.07 10.40 -1.91
CA GLY A 21 -5.37 10.57 -0.63
C GLY A 21 -6.19 10.22 0.62
N SER A 22 -7.49 9.93 0.50
CA SER A 22 -8.35 9.59 1.65
C SER A 22 -9.18 8.31 1.48
N ARG A 23 -8.83 7.47 0.51
CA ARG A 23 -9.60 6.26 0.16
C ARG A 23 -9.25 5.03 1.01
N ILE A 24 -8.02 4.94 1.51
CA ILE A 24 -7.52 3.75 2.20
C ILE A 24 -7.64 3.91 3.72
N THR A 25 -8.24 2.92 4.38
CA THR A 25 -8.45 2.86 5.84
C THR A 25 -8.25 1.43 6.37
N ASP A 26 -8.27 1.25 7.68
CA ASP A 26 -8.19 -0.05 8.37
C ASP A 26 -7.04 -0.96 7.87
N MET A 27 -5.83 -0.41 7.83
CA MET A 27 -4.65 -1.16 7.42
C MET A 27 -4.26 -2.17 8.52
N ILE A 28 -4.26 -3.47 8.17
CA ILE A 28 -4.00 -4.59 9.07
C ILE A 28 -2.81 -5.39 8.57
N LEU A 29 -1.84 -5.68 9.45
CA LEU A 29 -0.79 -6.66 9.17
C LEU A 29 -1.38 -8.07 9.27
N LEU A 30 -1.59 -8.74 8.14
CA LEU A 30 -2.34 -10.00 8.09
C LEU A 30 -1.69 -11.13 8.89
N LYS A 31 -0.35 -11.10 9.06
CA LYS A 31 0.38 -12.11 9.82
C LYS A 31 -0.02 -12.11 11.30
N THR A 32 -0.30 -10.94 11.87
CA THR A 32 -0.56 -10.78 13.32
C THR A 32 -2.00 -10.37 13.62
N GLY A 33 -2.72 -9.82 12.64
CA GLY A 33 -4.05 -9.23 12.82
C GLY A 33 -4.01 -7.83 13.45
N GLU A 34 -2.83 -7.28 13.72
CA GLU A 34 -2.67 -5.96 14.33
C GLU A 34 -2.83 -4.84 13.30
N LYS A 35 -3.27 -3.66 13.76
CA LYS A 35 -3.25 -2.45 12.95
C LYS A 35 -1.82 -2.03 12.63
N ILE A 36 -1.63 -1.49 11.42
CA ILE A 36 -0.40 -0.81 11.07
C ILE A 36 -0.23 0.43 11.95
N ASP A 37 0.94 0.56 12.56
CA ASP A 37 1.32 1.69 13.38
C ASP A 37 2.09 2.69 12.51
N PRO A 38 1.58 3.93 12.35
CA PRO A 38 2.23 4.93 11.50
C PRO A 38 3.61 5.38 12.02
N ALA A 39 3.96 5.09 13.28
CA ALA A 39 5.26 5.43 13.85
C ALA A 39 6.31 4.30 13.69
N LYS A 40 5.94 3.15 13.11
CA LYS A 40 6.85 2.01 12.93
C LYS A 40 7.36 1.89 11.50
N SER A 41 8.60 1.42 11.38
CA SER A 41 9.19 1.03 10.10
C SER A 41 8.85 -0.42 9.79
N TYR A 42 8.38 -0.66 8.56
CA TYR A 42 8.06 -1.99 8.05
C TYR A 42 8.97 -2.32 6.87
N VAL A 43 9.37 -3.58 6.77
CA VAL A 43 10.11 -4.07 5.61
C VAL A 43 9.12 -4.46 4.53
N VAL A 44 9.29 -3.90 3.32
CA VAL A 44 8.49 -4.20 2.14
C VAL A 44 9.39 -4.79 1.05
N ALA A 45 8.86 -5.74 0.29
CA ALA A 45 9.52 -6.28 -0.90
C ALA A 45 8.58 -6.08 -2.09
N GLY A 46 9.13 -5.59 -3.20
CA GLY A 46 8.38 -5.32 -4.43
C GLY A 46 9.27 -5.50 -5.66
N TRP A 47 8.67 -5.88 -6.80
CA TRP A 47 9.39 -6.14 -8.04
C TRP A 47 9.53 -4.90 -8.93
N ALA A 48 8.60 -3.95 -8.81
CA ALA A 48 8.70 -2.63 -9.44
C ALA A 48 9.25 -1.62 -8.44
N SER A 49 10.01 -0.63 -8.92
CA SER A 49 10.37 0.51 -8.08
C SER A 49 9.10 1.22 -7.62
N VAL A 50 8.99 1.40 -6.30
CA VAL A 50 7.90 2.14 -5.66
C VAL A 50 8.29 3.59 -5.34
N ASN A 51 9.49 3.99 -5.76
CA ASN A 51 10.00 5.34 -5.55
C ASN A 51 9.35 6.32 -6.53
N GLU A 52 9.05 7.52 -6.05
CA GLU A 52 8.52 8.59 -6.87
C GLU A 52 9.49 8.92 -8.02
N GLY A 53 8.99 8.97 -9.27
CA GLY A 53 9.78 9.32 -10.46
C GLY A 53 10.56 8.19 -11.13
N THR A 54 10.26 6.91 -10.85
CA THR A 54 10.89 5.80 -11.57
C THR A 54 10.08 5.36 -12.79
N GLU A 55 10.68 5.49 -13.98
CA GLU A 55 10.17 4.92 -15.23
C GLU A 55 10.64 3.47 -15.37
N GLY A 56 9.77 2.59 -15.89
CA GLY A 56 10.13 1.20 -16.15
C GLY A 56 11.24 1.08 -17.21
N PRO A 57 11.95 -0.07 -17.30
CA PRO A 57 12.90 -0.30 -18.38
C PRO A 57 12.22 -0.16 -19.76
N GLN A 58 12.94 0.41 -20.73
CA GLN A 58 12.50 0.48 -22.13
C GLN A 58 12.43 -0.90 -22.80
#